data_AF-I0GS74-F1
#
_entry.id   AF-I0GS74-F1
#
_cell.length_a   1.000
_cell.length_b   1.000
_cell.length_c   1.000
_cell.angle_alpha   90.00
_cell.angle_beta   90.00
_cell.angle_gamma   90.00
#
_symmetry.space_group_name_H-M   'P 1'
#
loop_
_entity.id
_entity.type
_entity.pdbx_description
1 polymer ?
#
loop_
_entity_poly.entity_id
_entity_poly.type
_entity_poly.pdbx_seq_one_letter_code
_entity_poly.pdbx_strand_id
1 'polypeptide(L)'
;MRKTGYIMEKDDVYYMREALKEAQVAYDLEEVPIGAVLVDNATGEIVTRGHNMREIWHDATAHAELIAIQSACRDLGRWRLSGLTLYVTIEPCPMCAGAIVMSRVDRVVYGSTDSRAGACESVFNIPGNEQLNHRPEITAGVLQEECAGIMKRFFKERREKKKREKQQAKEAEA
;
A
#
# COMPACT_ATOMS: atom_id res chain seq x y z
N MET A 1 -40.31 0.36 16.22
CA MET A 1 -40.01 0.73 14.83
C MET A 1 -38.52 0.61 14.60
N ARG A 2 -38.08 -0.46 13.92
CA ARG A 2 -36.65 -0.64 13.57
C ARG A 2 -36.34 0.33 12.44
N LYS A 3 -35.47 1.32 12.68
CA LYS A 3 -34.91 2.14 11.62
C LYS A 3 -34.05 1.23 10.75
N THR A 4 -34.53 0.91 9.56
CA THR A 4 -33.76 0.26 8.51
C THR A 4 -32.64 1.24 8.11
N GLY A 5 -31.47 1.08 8.72
CA GLY A 5 -30.30 1.85 8.34
C GLY A 5 -29.86 1.39 6.96
N TYR A 6 -29.88 2.30 5.98
CA TYR A 6 -29.15 2.10 4.74
C TYR A 6 -27.67 1.96 5.11
N ILE A 7 -27.13 0.74 5.09
CA ILE A 7 -25.69 0.53 5.07
C ILE A 7 -25.27 0.93 3.66
N MET A 8 -24.62 2.09 3.52
CA MET A 8 -23.96 2.40 2.26
C MET A 8 -22.82 1.39 2.09
N GLU A 9 -22.99 0.49 1.12
CA GLU A 9 -21.93 -0.42 0.71
C GLU A 9 -20.75 0.42 0.22
N LYS A 10 -19.60 0.29 0.88
CA LYS A 10 -18.37 0.99 0.51
C LYS A 10 -17.73 0.24 -0.66
N ASP A 11 -17.32 0.97 -1.68
CA ASP A 11 -16.68 0.42 -2.87
C ASP A 11 -15.14 0.48 -2.81
N ASP A 12 -14.48 -0.06 -3.85
CA ASP A 12 -13.02 -0.05 -3.94
C ASP A 12 -12.45 1.38 -3.95
N VAL A 13 -13.19 2.34 -4.51
CA VAL A 13 -12.81 3.76 -4.53
C VAL A 13 -12.72 4.30 -3.11
N TYR A 14 -13.70 4.01 -2.25
CA TYR A 14 -13.68 4.41 -0.84
C TYR A 14 -12.44 3.88 -0.13
N TYR A 15 -12.15 2.59 -0.21
CA TYR A 15 -11.01 2.01 0.51
C TYR A 15 -9.66 2.45 -0.06
N MET A 16 -9.58 2.67 -1.38
CA MET A 16 -8.39 3.25 -1.98
C MET A 16 -8.14 4.70 -1.52
N ARG A 17 -9.21 5.49 -1.27
CA ARG A 17 -9.06 6.81 -0.63
C ARG A 17 -8.54 6.70 0.80
N GLU A 18 -8.92 5.65 1.53
CA GLU A 18 -8.36 5.39 2.86
C GLU A 18 -6.88 5.00 2.80
N ALA A 19 -6.47 4.19 1.80
CA ALA A 19 -5.05 3.90 1.55
C ALA A 19 -4.26 5.17 1.13
N LEU A 20 -4.87 6.08 0.35
CA LEU A 20 -4.27 7.37 0.00
C LEU A 20 -4.05 8.28 1.21
N LYS A 21 -4.92 8.21 2.23
CA LYS A 21 -4.68 8.93 3.50
C LYS A 21 -3.42 8.41 4.19
N GLU A 22 -3.21 7.10 4.22
CA GLU A 22 -1.97 6.51 4.74
C GLU A 22 -0.75 6.89 3.89
N ALA A 23 -0.89 6.94 2.56
CA ALA A 23 0.17 7.44 1.69
C ALA A 23 0.52 8.91 1.97
N GLN A 24 -0.47 9.73 2.33
CA GLN A 24 -0.24 11.12 2.76
C GLN A 24 0.48 11.19 4.10
N VAL A 25 0.21 10.28 5.05
CA VAL A 25 0.99 10.19 6.30
C VAL A 25 2.47 9.90 6.01
N ALA A 26 2.78 8.91 5.16
CA ALA A 26 4.16 8.67 4.73
C ALA A 26 4.78 9.90 4.02
N TYR A 27 4.01 10.57 3.17
CA TYR A 27 4.46 11.80 2.51
C TYR A 27 4.91 12.86 3.51
N ASP A 28 4.08 13.14 4.51
CA ASP A 28 4.32 14.17 5.53
C ASP A 28 5.52 13.82 6.42
N LEU A 29 5.84 12.53 6.53
CA LEU A 29 7.00 11.97 7.21
C LEU A 29 8.29 11.94 6.35
N GLU A 30 8.25 12.51 5.14
CA GLU A 30 9.33 12.43 4.12
C GLU A 30 9.69 10.98 3.66
N GLU A 31 8.77 10.03 3.85
CA GLU A 31 8.85 8.66 3.36
C GLU A 31 8.27 8.53 1.95
N VAL A 32 8.64 7.46 1.22
CA VAL A 32 8.00 7.18 -0.08
C VAL A 32 6.49 7.00 0.15
N PRO A 33 5.61 7.77 -0.52
CA PRO A 33 4.20 7.89 -0.15
C PRO A 33 3.38 6.70 -0.67
N ILE A 34 3.48 5.59 0.04
CA ILE A 34 2.71 4.37 -0.21
C ILE A 34 1.92 4.07 1.06
N GLY A 35 0.63 3.82 0.87
CA GLY A 35 -0.31 3.49 1.94
C GLY A 35 -1.11 2.24 1.60
N ALA A 36 -1.56 1.54 2.64
CA ALA A 36 -2.32 0.32 2.53
C ALA A 36 -3.36 0.20 3.66
N VAL A 37 -4.48 -0.45 3.37
CA VAL A 37 -5.50 -0.84 4.36
C VAL A 37 -5.95 -2.27 4.12
N LEU A 38 -6.19 -3.01 5.21
CA LEU A 38 -6.84 -4.34 5.18
C LEU A 38 -8.28 -4.21 5.62
N VAL A 39 -9.20 -4.77 4.84
CA VAL A 39 -10.64 -4.67 5.04
C VAL A 39 -11.22 -6.06 5.25
N ASP A 40 -12.12 -6.21 6.21
CA ASP A 40 -12.89 -7.43 6.42
C ASP A 40 -14.08 -7.49 5.45
N ASN A 41 -14.14 -8.56 4.65
CA ASN A 41 -15.13 -8.70 3.58
C ASN A 41 -16.56 -8.91 4.11
N ALA A 42 -16.72 -9.42 5.33
CA ALA A 42 -18.04 -9.68 5.91
C ALA A 42 -18.65 -8.42 6.55
N THR A 43 -17.81 -7.54 7.08
CA THR A 43 -18.24 -6.35 7.84
C THR A 43 -18.05 -5.04 7.07
N GLY A 44 -17.14 -4.99 6.10
CA GLY A 44 -16.73 -3.74 5.44
C GLY A 44 -15.96 -2.78 6.37
N GLU A 45 -15.37 -3.32 7.44
CA GLU A 45 -14.56 -2.57 8.39
C GLU A 45 -13.07 -2.67 8.02
N ILE A 46 -12.34 -1.57 8.20
CA ILE A 46 -10.88 -1.56 8.07
C ILE A 46 -10.31 -2.19 9.34
N VAL A 47 -9.64 -3.32 9.19
CA VAL A 47 -8.99 -4.07 10.26
C VAL A 47 -7.68 -3.40 10.65
N THR A 48 -6.83 -3.11 9.67
CA THR A 48 -5.54 -2.43 9.89
C THR A 48 -5.18 -1.48 8.77
N ARG A 49 -4.24 -0.59 9.08
CA ARG A 49 -3.69 0.43 8.19
C ARG A 49 -2.17 0.33 8.22
N GLY A 50 -1.52 0.71 7.13
CA GLY A 50 -0.07 0.76 7.04
C GLY A 50 0.38 1.80 6.03
N HIS A 51 1.53 2.41 6.29
CA HIS A 51 2.20 3.31 5.37
C HIS A 51 3.70 3.01 5.42
N ASN A 52 4.43 3.33 4.36
CA ASN A 52 5.87 3.07 4.29
C ASN A 52 6.63 3.84 5.39
N MET A 53 7.49 3.13 6.14
CA MET A 53 8.27 3.65 7.28
C MET A 53 9.76 3.26 7.18
N ARG A 54 10.22 2.93 5.96
CA ARG A 54 11.56 2.37 5.71
C ARG A 54 12.70 3.22 6.28
N GLU A 55 12.68 4.53 6.03
CA GLU A 55 13.75 5.44 6.45
C GLU A 55 13.71 5.70 7.96
N ILE A 56 12.51 5.94 8.52
CA ILE A 56 12.31 6.27 9.95
C ILE A 56 12.58 5.06 10.85
N TRP A 57 12.10 3.88 10.47
CA TRP A 57 12.30 2.65 11.25
C TRP A 57 13.66 1.99 10.97
N HIS A 58 14.41 2.48 9.98
CA HIS A 58 15.64 1.84 9.51
C HIS A 58 15.44 0.35 9.18
N ASP A 59 14.29 0.02 8.60
CA ASP A 59 13.88 -1.34 8.28
C ASP A 59 13.56 -1.44 6.78
N ALA A 60 14.39 -2.19 6.07
CA ALA A 60 14.23 -2.42 4.63
C ALA A 60 12.90 -3.10 4.26
N THR A 61 12.22 -3.71 5.22
CA THR A 61 10.95 -4.42 5.04
C THR A 61 9.71 -3.62 5.46
N ALA A 62 9.87 -2.41 6.01
CA ALA A 62 8.79 -1.56 6.52
C ALA A 62 7.96 -0.89 5.42
N HIS A 63 7.46 -1.69 4.48
CA HIS A 63 6.52 -1.30 3.44
C HIS A 63 5.08 -1.31 3.96
N ALA A 64 4.21 -0.50 3.35
CA ALA A 64 2.82 -0.32 3.78
C ALA A 64 2.05 -1.65 3.90
N GLU A 65 2.21 -2.53 2.91
CA GLU A 65 1.52 -3.82 2.84
C GLU A 65 1.99 -4.76 3.96
N LEU A 66 3.30 -4.82 4.20
CA LEU A 66 3.86 -5.64 5.28
C LEU A 66 3.43 -5.13 6.66
N ILE A 67 3.44 -3.82 6.86
CA ILE A 67 2.99 -3.21 8.12
C ILE A 67 1.51 -3.53 8.37
N ALA A 68 0.66 -3.40 7.35
CA ALA A 68 -0.76 -3.71 7.46
C ALA A 68 -1.00 -5.20 7.76
N ILE A 69 -0.35 -6.10 7.01
CA ILE A 69 -0.45 -7.57 7.20
C ILE A 69 0.03 -7.99 8.59
N GLN A 70 1.21 -7.52 9.01
CA GLN A 70 1.75 -7.89 10.32
C GLN A 70 0.88 -7.36 11.46
N SER A 71 0.33 -6.15 11.33
CA SER A 71 -0.62 -5.60 12.30
C SER A 71 -1.88 -6.45 12.37
N ALA A 72 -2.46 -6.83 11.22
CA ALA A 72 -3.67 -7.67 11.19
C ALA A 72 -3.40 -9.05 11.82
N CYS A 73 -2.23 -9.64 11.56
CA CYS A 73 -1.84 -10.90 12.17
C CYS A 73 -1.77 -10.82 13.71
N ARG A 74 -1.21 -9.73 14.24
CA ARG A 74 -1.14 -9.49 15.69
C ARG A 74 -2.52 -9.25 16.29
N ASP A 75 -3.31 -8.37 15.67
CA ASP A 75 -4.59 -7.92 16.22
C ASP A 75 -5.65 -9.04 16.20
N LEU A 76 -5.63 -9.87 15.15
CA LEU A 76 -6.56 -11.01 15.01
C LEU A 76 -6.03 -12.31 15.65
N GLY A 77 -4.77 -12.33 16.10
CA GLY A 77 -4.14 -13.54 16.65
C GLY A 77 -4.04 -14.71 15.67
N ARG A 78 -4.02 -14.44 14.35
CA ARG A 78 -3.96 -15.46 13.29
C ARG A 78 -3.11 -14.98 12.11
N TRP A 79 -2.36 -15.89 11.50
CA TRP A 79 -1.55 -15.56 10.31
C TRP A 79 -2.31 -15.73 8.98
N ARG A 80 -3.35 -16.57 8.96
CA ARG A 80 -4.25 -16.69 7.81
C ARG A 80 -5.23 -15.54 7.86
N LEU A 81 -5.12 -14.63 6.92
CA LEU A 81 -5.94 -13.44 6.74
C LEU A 81 -7.03 -13.65 5.67
N SER A 82 -7.45 -14.89 5.44
CA SER A 82 -8.61 -15.18 4.60
C SER A 82 -9.85 -14.48 5.14
N GLY A 83 -10.73 -14.05 4.23
CA GLY A 83 -11.84 -13.13 4.49
C GLY A 83 -11.46 -11.65 4.43
N LEU A 84 -10.18 -11.31 4.19
CA LEU A 84 -9.74 -9.91 4.07
C LEU A 84 -9.36 -9.53 2.64
N THR A 85 -9.56 -8.25 2.31
CA THR A 85 -9.08 -7.59 1.09
C THR A 85 -8.02 -6.54 1.44
N LEU A 86 -6.88 -6.58 0.75
CA LEU A 86 -5.82 -5.57 0.85
C LEU A 86 -6.01 -4.50 -0.23
N TYR A 87 -6.07 -3.23 0.18
CA TYR A 87 -5.99 -2.07 -0.71
C TYR A 87 -4.62 -1.41 -0.55
N VAL A 88 -3.92 -1.12 -1.65
CA VAL A 88 -2.60 -0.46 -1.61
C VAL A 88 -2.44 0.53 -2.77
N THR A 89 -1.85 1.70 -2.51
CA THR A 89 -1.79 2.77 -3.52
C THR A 89 -0.92 2.42 -4.73
N ILE A 90 0.14 1.63 -4.55
CA ILE A 90 1.07 1.22 -5.59
C ILE A 90 1.13 -0.32 -5.66
N GLU A 91 1.30 -0.86 -6.87
CA GLU A 91 1.45 -2.29 -7.10
C GLU A 91 2.52 -2.91 -6.18
N PRO A 92 2.19 -3.99 -5.45
CA PRO A 92 3.12 -4.65 -4.55
C PRO A 92 4.42 -5.09 -5.21
N CYS A 93 5.54 -4.89 -4.52
CA CYS A 93 6.85 -5.40 -4.92
C CYS A 93 7.00 -6.91 -4.65
N PRO A 94 8.10 -7.60 -5.04
CA PRO A 94 8.22 -9.05 -4.87
C PRO A 94 8.10 -9.52 -3.41
N MET A 95 8.62 -8.72 -2.48
CA MET A 95 8.54 -8.98 -1.05
C MET A 95 7.08 -8.94 -0.56
N CYS A 96 6.36 -7.86 -0.86
CA CYS A 96 4.98 -7.68 -0.45
C CYS A 96 4.05 -8.70 -1.14
N ALA A 97 4.25 -8.96 -2.43
CA ALA A 97 3.51 -9.98 -3.18
C ALA A 97 3.70 -11.39 -2.59
N GLY A 98 4.93 -11.75 -2.20
CA GLY A 98 5.18 -13.00 -1.47
C GLY A 98 4.46 -13.05 -0.13
N ALA A 99 4.47 -11.96 0.63
CA ALA A 99 3.78 -11.88 1.92
C ALA A 99 2.25 -11.95 1.80
N ILE A 100 1.67 -11.37 0.75
CA ILE A 100 0.24 -11.49 0.41
C ILE A 100 -0.12 -12.97 0.21
N VAL A 101 0.66 -13.70 -0.60
CA VAL A 101 0.44 -15.14 -0.81
C VAL A 101 0.53 -15.92 0.50
N MET A 102 1.56 -15.65 1.30
CA MET A 102 1.80 -16.37 2.56
C MET A 102 0.73 -16.08 3.62
N SER A 103 0.19 -14.86 3.64
CA SER A 103 -0.85 -14.45 4.59
C SER A 103 -2.26 -14.87 4.20
N ARG A 104 -2.48 -15.39 2.98
CA ARG A 104 -3.81 -15.88 2.54
C ARG A 104 -4.89 -14.81 2.45
N VAL A 105 -4.51 -13.55 2.20
CA VAL A 105 -5.47 -12.47 1.85
C VAL A 105 -6.24 -12.89 0.60
N ASP A 106 -7.56 -12.70 0.56
CA ASP A 106 -8.39 -13.24 -0.52
C ASP A 106 -8.28 -12.40 -1.80
N ARG A 107 -8.14 -11.08 -1.65
CA ARG A 107 -8.13 -10.12 -2.76
C ARG A 107 -7.15 -8.98 -2.50
N VAL A 108 -6.49 -8.52 -3.57
CA VAL A 108 -5.63 -7.34 -3.58
C VAL A 108 -6.17 -6.35 -4.60
N VAL A 109 -6.36 -5.12 -4.16
CA VAL A 109 -6.74 -3.99 -5.01
C VAL A 109 -5.61 -2.97 -4.95
N TYR A 110 -5.07 -2.59 -6.10
CA TYR A 110 -4.03 -1.57 -6.13
C TYR A 110 -4.29 -0.45 -7.12
N GLY A 111 -3.71 0.72 -6.83
CA GLY A 111 -3.95 1.94 -7.58
C GLY A 111 -3.13 2.05 -8.86
N SER A 112 -1.85 2.42 -8.72
CA SER A 112 -0.93 2.53 -9.87
C SER A 112 -0.01 1.32 -9.98
N THR A 113 0.28 0.90 -11.20
CA THR A 113 1.34 -0.07 -11.50
C THR A 113 2.73 0.47 -11.12
N ASP A 114 3.69 -0.44 -10.90
CA ASP A 114 5.10 -0.11 -10.66
C ASP A 114 5.98 -0.77 -11.73
N SER A 115 6.43 0.02 -12.71
CA SER A 115 7.28 -0.46 -13.81
C SER A 115 8.71 -0.85 -13.40
N ARG A 116 9.12 -0.59 -12.16
CA ARG A 116 10.46 -0.93 -11.66
C ARG A 116 10.46 -2.16 -10.78
N ALA A 117 9.42 -2.36 -9.99
CA ALA A 117 9.40 -3.42 -8.99
C ALA A 117 8.05 -4.16 -8.89
N GLY A 118 7.03 -3.80 -9.67
CA GLY A 118 5.71 -4.40 -9.57
C GLY A 118 5.73 -5.92 -9.80
N ALA A 119 5.17 -6.67 -8.86
CA ALA A 119 5.22 -8.12 -8.83
C ALA A 119 3.86 -8.81 -8.91
N CYS A 120 2.80 -8.04 -9.18
CA CYS A 120 1.47 -8.56 -9.46
C CYS A 120 1.26 -8.74 -10.96
N GLU A 121 1.73 -7.80 -11.79
CA GLU A 121 1.67 -7.92 -13.25
C GLU A 121 2.80 -7.21 -14.01
N SER A 122 3.45 -6.18 -13.45
CA SER A 122 4.37 -5.33 -14.23
C SER A 122 5.70 -6.00 -14.59
N VAL A 123 6.44 -6.47 -13.59
CA VAL A 123 7.77 -7.10 -13.76
C VAL A 123 7.70 -8.59 -13.46
N PHE A 124 6.95 -8.95 -12.42
CA PHE A 124 6.67 -10.32 -12.04
C PHE A 124 5.17 -10.54 -11.93
N ASN A 125 4.77 -11.81 -11.86
CA ASN A 125 3.42 -12.20 -11.47
C ASN A 125 3.52 -13.30 -10.40
N ILE A 126 3.92 -12.90 -9.20
CA ILE A 126 4.03 -13.81 -8.05
C ILE A 126 2.65 -14.35 -7.65
N PRO A 127 1.62 -13.51 -7.37
CA PRO A 127 0.34 -14.02 -6.87
C PRO A 127 -0.42 -14.87 -7.90
N GLY A 128 -0.15 -14.71 -9.20
CA GLY A 128 -0.71 -15.53 -10.26
C GLY A 128 0.09 -16.82 -10.57
N ASN A 129 1.22 -17.08 -9.90
CA ASN A 129 2.04 -18.26 -10.20
C ASN A 129 1.31 -19.56 -9.84
N GLU A 130 1.23 -20.47 -10.81
CA GLU A 130 0.42 -21.66 -10.66
C GLU A 130 0.91 -22.68 -9.63
N GLN A 131 2.20 -22.63 -9.31
CA GLN A 131 2.84 -23.55 -8.35
C GLN A 131 2.58 -23.14 -6.89
N LEU A 132 2.05 -21.94 -6.66
CA LEU A 132 1.72 -21.47 -5.33
C LEU A 132 0.34 -21.98 -4.88
N ASN A 133 0.22 -22.28 -3.60
CA ASN A 133 -0.96 -22.87 -2.98
C ASN A 133 -2.01 -21.82 -2.53
N HIS A 134 -1.82 -20.55 -2.86
CA HIS A 134 -2.77 -19.45 -2.68
C HIS A 134 -2.61 -18.48 -3.83
N ARG A 135 -3.72 -18.01 -4.38
CA ARG A 135 -3.74 -17.02 -5.46
C ARG A 135 -4.84 -16.01 -5.15
N PRO A 136 -4.50 -14.82 -4.61
CA PRO A 136 -5.50 -13.80 -4.35
C PRO A 136 -6.11 -13.31 -5.67
N GLU A 137 -7.37 -12.87 -5.63
CA GLU A 137 -7.94 -12.08 -6.72
C GLU A 137 -7.19 -10.75 -6.82
N ILE A 138 -6.89 -10.29 -8.04
CA ILE A 138 -6.18 -9.03 -8.28
C ILE A 138 -7.10 -8.06 -9.02
N THR A 139 -7.22 -6.84 -8.51
CA THR A 139 -7.84 -5.71 -9.20
C THR A 139 -6.85 -4.54 -9.27
N ALA A 140 -6.59 -4.06 -10.48
CA ALA A 140 -5.65 -2.98 -10.76
C ALA A 140 -6.38 -1.68 -11.14
N GLY A 141 -5.71 -0.54 -10.97
CA GLY A 141 -6.12 0.72 -11.60
C GLY A 141 -7.09 1.58 -10.78
N VAL A 142 -7.42 1.22 -9.54
CA VAL A 142 -8.37 1.99 -8.73
C VAL A 142 -7.74 3.30 -8.28
N LEU A 143 -8.29 4.44 -8.73
CA LEU A 143 -7.70 5.78 -8.50
C LEU A 143 -6.23 5.87 -8.96
N GLN A 144 -5.89 5.20 -10.07
CA GLN A 144 -4.54 5.14 -10.62
C GLN A 144 -3.85 6.50 -10.73
N GLU A 145 -4.55 7.50 -11.26
CA GLU A 145 -3.97 8.84 -11.46
C GLU A 145 -3.63 9.53 -10.14
N GLU A 146 -4.48 9.39 -9.12
CA GLU A 146 -4.29 9.98 -7.79
C GLU A 146 -3.10 9.30 -7.08
N CYS A 147 -3.04 7.97 -7.13
CA CYS A 147 -1.95 7.18 -6.57
C CYS A 147 -0.60 7.46 -7.25
N ALA A 148 -0.56 7.54 -8.58
CA ALA A 148 0.63 7.95 -9.31
C ALA A 148 0.99 9.42 -9.04
N GLY A 149 -0.01 10.27 -8.82
CA GLY A 149 0.13 11.69 -8.57
C GLY A 149 0.94 12.00 -7.32
N ILE A 150 0.60 11.40 -6.18
CA ILE A 150 1.33 11.62 -4.92
C ILE A 150 2.80 11.18 -5.01
N MET A 151 3.08 10.04 -5.66
CA MET A 151 4.44 9.57 -5.94
C MET A 151 5.24 10.54 -6.81
N LYS A 152 4.63 11.05 -7.89
CA LYS A 152 5.27 12.03 -8.79
C LYS A 152 5.62 13.32 -8.05
N ARG A 153 4.71 13.84 -7.21
CA ARG A 153 4.95 15.03 -6.39
C ARG A 153 6.13 14.82 -5.44
N PHE A 154 6.10 13.73 -4.67
CA PHE A 154 7.14 13.42 -3.70
C PHE A 154 8.54 13.38 -4.32
N PHE A 155 8.73 12.64 -5.42
CA PHE A 155 10.05 12.55 -6.04
C PHE A 155 10.48 13.86 -6.72
N LYS A 156 9.54 14.69 -7.20
CA LYS A 156 9.85 16.02 -7.71
C LYS A 156 10.42 16.91 -6.60
N GLU A 157 9.72 17.00 -5.48
CA GLU A 157 10.13 17.81 -4.33
C GLU A 157 11.47 17.34 -3.73
N ARG A 158 11.69 16.02 -3.62
CA ARG A 158 12.97 15.45 -3.18
C ARG A 158 14.14 15.84 -4.09
N ARG A 159 13.94 15.84 -5.42
CA ARG A 159 14.98 16.28 -6.38
C ARG A 159 15.27 17.78 -6.24
N GLU A 160 14.25 18.59 -6.03
CA GLU A 160 14.39 20.05 -5.85
C GLU A 160 15.08 20.38 -4.52
N LYS A 161 14.73 19.70 -3.42
CA LYS A 161 15.39 19.80 -2.11
C LYS A 161 16.90 19.46 -2.23
N LYS A 162 17.25 18.32 -2.81
CA LYS A 162 18.66 17.92 -3.03
C LYS A 162 19.45 18.92 -3.88
N LYS A 163 18.83 19.52 -4.89
CA LYS A 163 19.48 20.56 -5.72
C LYS A 163 19.80 21.81 -4.89
N ARG A 164 18.86 22.26 -4.04
CA ARG A 164 19.04 23.42 -3.16
C ARG A 164 20.14 23.18 -2.13
N GLU A 165 20.12 22.03 -1.46
CA GLU A 165 21.14 21.64 -0.47
C GLU A 165 22.54 21.63 -1.08
N LYS A 166 22.68 21.07 -2.30
CA LYS A 166 23.96 21.05 -3.01
C LYS A 166 24.46 22.44 -3.41
N GLN A 167 23.55 23.36 -3.76
CA GLN A 167 23.90 24.74 -4.08
C GLN A 167 24.39 25.50 -2.84
N GLN A 168 23.67 25.34 -1.71
CA GLN A 168 24.03 25.95 -0.44
C GLN A 168 25.38 25.45 0.08
N ALA A 169 25.66 24.14 -0.05
CA ALA A 169 26.95 23.58 0.34
C ALA A 169 28.12 24.20 -0.45
N LYS A 170 27.95 24.40 -1.76
CA LYS A 170 28.97 25.04 -2.61
C LYS A 170 29.19 26.51 -2.28
N GLU A 171 28.14 27.23 -1.93
CA GLU A 171 28.21 28.64 -1.54
C GLU A 171 28.87 28.81 -0.16
N ALA A 172 28.72 27.84 0.75
CA ALA A 172 29.36 27.87 2.07
C ALA A 172 30.87 27.50 2.03
N GLU A 173 31.31 26.82 0.97
CA GLU A 173 32.72 26.44 0.73
C GLU A 173 33.51 27.51 -0.06
N ALA A 174 32.84 28.53 -0.60
CA ALA A 174 33.42 29.63 -1.39
C ALA A 174 33.67 30.88 -0.55
#